data_AF-A0A7D7ZFT9-F1
#
_entry.id   AF-A0A7D7ZFT9-F1
#
_cell.length_a   1.000
_cell.length_b   1.000
_cell.length_c   1.000
_cell.angle_alpha   90.00
_cell.angle_beta   90.00
_cell.angle_gamma   90.00
#
_symmetry.space_group_name_H-M   'P 1'
#
loop_
_entity.id
_entity.type
_entity.pdbx_description
1 polymer ?
#
loop_
_entity_poly.entity_id
_entity_poly.type
_entity_poly.pdbx_seq_one_letter_code
_entity_poly.pdbx_strand_id
1 'polypeptide(L)'
;MKHSITALITPAILAGCIGIEDQDWTHSGIQTATASGIPVTLSNERNATVTGAVGTVHFVTGTDTSLGAVAYAGLDPFVDVGANLTTNASFFGDWEVLAIEGITVTSTGYTSGYISGLQTSETGVITLDADFAAGTLTGTSGNLDVAGTFTGSDIDGSVSYKGLSGDLDGMIGANGAAGAFHGNSSTMVYSGGFAVD
;
A
#
# COMPACT_ATOMS: atom_id res chain seq x y z
N MET A 1 -55.53 33.54 45.72
CA MET A 1 -55.64 32.10 45.42
C MET A 1 -54.50 31.71 44.50
N LYS A 2 -53.69 30.73 44.92
CA LYS A 2 -52.59 30.10 44.15
C LYS A 2 -53.17 29.31 42.97
N HIS A 3 -52.66 29.47 41.76
CA HIS A 3 -52.64 28.43 40.69
C HIS A 3 -51.44 28.78 39.78
N SER A 4 -50.27 28.20 40.02
CA SER A 4 -49.76 26.90 39.53
C SER A 4 -49.36 26.95 38.06
N ILE A 5 -48.04 26.87 37.86
CA ILE A 5 -47.29 26.81 36.60
C ILE A 5 -47.51 25.43 35.96
N THR A 6 -47.82 25.39 34.67
CA THR A 6 -47.71 24.17 33.86
C THR A 6 -46.77 24.47 32.70
N ALA A 7 -45.50 24.09 32.87
CA ALA A 7 -44.52 24.08 31.80
C ALA A 7 -44.82 22.87 30.89
N LEU A 8 -45.10 23.12 29.62
CA LEU A 8 -45.15 22.10 28.58
C LEU A 8 -43.70 21.65 28.32
N ILE A 9 -43.33 20.46 28.79
CA ILE A 9 -42.09 19.81 28.39
C ILE A 9 -42.38 19.12 27.06
N THR A 10 -41.94 19.73 25.95
CA THR A 10 -41.88 19.06 24.65
C THR A 10 -40.68 18.13 24.65
N PRO A 11 -40.83 16.80 24.48
CA PRO A 11 -39.69 15.95 24.24
C PRO A 11 -39.14 16.27 22.84
N ALA A 12 -37.94 16.86 22.80
CA ALA A 12 -37.14 16.91 21.60
C ALA A 12 -36.80 15.48 21.20
N ILE A 13 -37.41 14.99 20.13
CA ILE A 13 -36.94 13.78 19.45
C ILE A 13 -35.65 14.21 18.75
N LEU A 14 -34.53 14.06 19.44
CA LEU A 14 -33.22 14.08 18.82
C LEU A 14 -33.19 12.84 17.91
N ALA A 15 -33.46 13.04 16.62
CA ALA A 15 -33.09 12.07 15.61
C ALA A 15 -31.57 11.98 15.67
N GLY A 16 -31.06 11.05 16.46
CA GLY A 16 -29.69 10.60 16.33
C GLY A 16 -29.57 10.09 14.91
N CYS A 17 -28.92 10.86 14.04
CA CYS A 17 -28.22 10.28 12.91
C CYS A 17 -27.32 9.22 13.53
N ILE A 18 -27.75 7.96 13.45
CA ILE A 18 -26.85 6.83 13.59
C ILE A 18 -25.89 7.04 12.44
N GLY A 19 -24.74 7.65 12.75
CA GLY A 19 -23.60 7.60 11.86
C GLY A 19 -23.31 6.12 11.70
N ILE A 20 -23.69 5.58 10.55
CA ILE A 20 -23.01 4.39 10.04
C ILE A 20 -21.57 4.87 9.93
N GLU A 21 -20.73 4.44 10.87
CA GLU A 21 -19.30 4.69 10.81
C GLU A 21 -18.86 4.28 9.40
N ASP A 22 -18.15 5.20 8.74
CA ASP A 22 -17.54 4.96 7.44
C ASP A 22 -16.52 3.84 7.66
N GLN A 23 -16.96 2.58 7.47
CA GLN A 23 -16.05 1.45 7.57
C GLN A 23 -15.02 1.63 6.47
N ASP A 24 -13.74 1.68 6.83
CA ASP A 24 -12.67 1.65 5.85
C ASP A 24 -12.69 0.28 5.16
N TRP A 25 -13.16 0.24 3.92
CA TRP A 25 -13.25 -1.00 3.10
C TRP A 25 -12.00 -1.26 2.28
N THR A 26 -10.92 -0.55 2.59
CA THR A 26 -9.65 -0.58 1.86
C THR A 26 -8.52 -0.69 2.85
N HIS A 27 -7.67 -1.69 2.69
CA HIS A 27 -6.51 -1.90 3.55
C HIS A 27 -5.27 -2.19 2.72
N SER A 28 -4.12 -1.75 3.20
CA SER A 28 -2.84 -2.11 2.62
C SER A 28 -1.77 -2.30 3.69
N GLY A 29 -0.69 -3.03 3.38
CA GLY A 29 0.38 -3.26 4.35
C GLY A 29 1.61 -3.98 3.80
N ILE A 30 2.73 -3.82 4.50
CA ILE A 30 3.88 -4.71 4.39
C ILE A 30 3.59 -6.01 5.15
N GLN A 31 3.91 -7.13 4.53
CA GLN A 31 3.82 -8.47 5.10
C GLN A 31 5.16 -9.18 4.96
N THR A 32 5.45 -10.11 5.87
CA THR A 32 6.58 -11.02 5.68
C THR A 32 6.30 -11.95 4.51
N ALA A 33 7.02 -11.77 3.41
CA ALA A 33 6.94 -12.69 2.28
C ALA A 33 7.67 -14.00 2.59
N THR A 34 7.27 -15.04 1.86
CA THR A 34 7.99 -16.30 1.79
C THR A 34 8.54 -16.46 0.37
N ALA A 35 9.40 -17.47 0.16
CA ALA A 35 9.83 -17.85 -1.19
C ALA A 35 8.68 -18.19 -2.16
N SER A 36 7.48 -18.45 -1.61
CA SER A 36 6.27 -18.76 -2.37
C SER A 36 5.30 -17.57 -2.52
N GLY A 37 5.63 -16.39 -1.98
CA GLY A 37 4.76 -15.21 -2.00
C GLY A 37 4.28 -14.74 -0.63
N ILE A 38 3.30 -13.83 -0.65
CA ILE A 38 2.64 -13.29 0.54
C ILE A 38 1.64 -14.34 1.09
N PRO A 39 1.76 -14.79 2.36
CA PRO A 39 0.97 -15.90 2.88
C PRO A 39 -0.45 -15.46 3.32
N VAL A 40 -1.26 -15.03 2.35
CA VAL A 40 -2.67 -14.66 2.55
C VAL A 40 -3.60 -15.57 1.74
N THR A 41 -4.90 -15.41 1.95
CA THR A 41 -5.93 -16.07 1.14
C THR A 41 -7.05 -15.10 0.89
N LEU A 42 -7.15 -14.61 -0.34
CA LEU A 42 -8.12 -13.59 -0.73
C LEU A 42 -9.11 -14.12 -1.77
N SER A 43 -10.29 -13.50 -1.81
CA SER A 43 -11.19 -13.64 -2.95
C SER A 43 -10.73 -12.75 -4.09
N ASN A 44 -10.82 -13.25 -5.33
CA ASN A 44 -10.29 -12.58 -6.52
C ASN A 44 -8.81 -12.20 -6.38
N GLU A 45 -8.02 -13.07 -5.78
CA GLU A 45 -6.60 -12.83 -5.54
C GLU A 45 -5.82 -12.70 -6.85
N ARG A 46 -4.96 -11.68 -6.94
CA ARG A 46 -3.92 -11.56 -7.95
C ARG A 46 -2.57 -11.38 -7.28
N ASN A 47 -1.63 -12.26 -7.63
CA ASN A 47 -0.26 -12.23 -7.18
C ASN A 47 0.66 -11.80 -8.32
N ALA A 48 1.73 -11.09 -8.00
CA ALA A 48 2.80 -10.74 -8.90
C ALA A 48 4.13 -10.61 -8.15
N THR A 49 5.22 -10.57 -8.91
CA THR A 49 6.58 -10.50 -8.37
C THR A 49 7.47 -9.66 -9.27
N VAL A 50 8.38 -8.90 -8.68
CA VAL A 50 9.52 -8.31 -9.39
C VAL A 50 10.78 -9.03 -8.93
N THR A 51 11.59 -9.53 -9.86
CA THR A 51 12.84 -10.24 -9.56
C THR A 51 13.99 -9.54 -10.27
N GLY A 52 15.03 -9.19 -9.52
CA GLY A 52 16.28 -8.62 -10.03
C GLY A 52 17.50 -9.35 -9.47
N ALA A 53 18.69 -8.79 -9.68
CA ALA A 53 19.94 -9.41 -9.21
C ALA A 53 20.02 -9.52 -7.67
N VAL A 54 19.39 -8.57 -6.97
CA VAL A 54 19.40 -8.50 -5.49
C VAL A 54 18.32 -9.34 -4.81
N GLY A 55 17.38 -9.95 -5.56
CA GLY A 55 16.32 -10.79 -4.99
C GLY A 55 14.95 -10.52 -5.60
N THR A 56 13.90 -10.92 -4.86
CA THR A 56 12.51 -10.88 -5.33
C THR A 56 11.64 -10.08 -4.36
N VAL A 57 10.71 -9.30 -4.90
CA VAL A 57 9.62 -8.67 -4.17
C VAL A 57 8.31 -9.34 -4.56
N HIS A 58 7.51 -9.74 -3.56
CA HIS A 58 6.20 -10.37 -3.76
C HIS A 58 5.10 -9.40 -3.36
N PHE A 59 4.02 -9.37 -4.13
CA PHE A 59 2.87 -8.52 -3.82
C PHE A 59 1.58 -9.11 -4.37
N VAL A 60 0.49 -8.77 -3.69
CA VAL A 60 -0.83 -9.33 -3.91
C VAL A 60 -1.90 -8.27 -3.73
N THR A 61 -2.97 -8.37 -4.54
CA THR A 61 -4.22 -7.64 -4.33
C THR A 61 -5.39 -8.61 -4.33
N GLY A 62 -6.48 -8.26 -3.65
CA GLY A 62 -7.69 -9.06 -3.64
C GLY A 62 -8.74 -8.49 -2.71
N THR A 63 -9.69 -9.32 -2.33
CA THR A 63 -10.75 -8.96 -1.39
C THR A 63 -10.76 -9.92 -0.21
N ASP A 64 -10.83 -9.37 0.99
CA ASP A 64 -11.02 -10.07 2.25
C ASP A 64 -12.44 -9.84 2.76
N THR A 65 -13.05 -10.88 3.33
CA THR A 65 -14.45 -10.81 3.78
C THR A 65 -14.71 -9.85 4.95
N SER A 66 -13.65 -9.47 5.68
CA SER A 66 -13.69 -8.59 6.84
C SER A 66 -13.06 -7.21 6.60
N LEU A 67 -12.02 -7.14 5.75
CA LEU A 67 -11.27 -5.90 5.48
C LEU A 67 -11.67 -5.22 4.16
N GLY A 68 -12.39 -5.94 3.30
CA GLY A 68 -12.76 -5.44 1.99
C GLY A 68 -11.65 -5.56 0.96
N ALA A 69 -11.39 -4.53 0.15
CA ALA A 69 -10.30 -4.55 -0.81
C ALA A 69 -8.96 -4.45 -0.07
N VAL A 70 -8.01 -5.34 -0.39
CA VAL A 70 -6.71 -5.38 0.27
C VAL A 70 -5.55 -5.46 -0.72
N ALA A 71 -4.41 -4.90 -0.31
CA ALA A 71 -3.16 -4.97 -1.05
C ALA A 71 -1.97 -5.19 -0.09
N TYR A 72 -1.16 -6.20 -0.32
CA TYR A 72 0.02 -6.48 0.50
C TYR A 72 1.27 -6.63 -0.35
N ALA A 73 2.41 -6.22 0.18
CA ALA A 73 3.72 -6.39 -0.43
C ALA A 73 4.75 -6.87 0.61
N GLY A 74 5.85 -7.46 0.15
CA GLY A 74 6.91 -7.92 1.04
C GLY A 74 8.15 -8.38 0.28
N LEU A 75 9.30 -8.24 0.92
CA LEU A 75 10.58 -8.72 0.41
C LEU A 75 10.74 -10.21 0.67
N ASP A 76 11.25 -10.93 -0.32
CA ASP A 76 11.68 -12.31 -0.15
C ASP A 76 12.81 -12.40 0.91
N PRO A 77 12.82 -13.41 1.80
CA PRO A 77 13.84 -13.54 2.84
C PRO A 77 15.28 -13.72 2.31
N PHE A 78 15.46 -13.95 0.99
CA PHE A 78 16.77 -14.14 0.36
C PHE A 78 17.27 -12.91 -0.41
N VAL A 79 16.70 -11.73 -0.18
CA VAL A 79 17.24 -10.48 -0.73
C VAL A 79 18.68 -10.26 -0.25
N ASP A 80 19.60 -10.07 -1.18
CA ASP A 80 21.03 -9.80 -0.95
C ASP A 80 21.48 -8.58 -1.77
N VAL A 81 21.52 -7.45 -1.10
CA VAL A 81 21.93 -6.17 -1.68
C VAL A 81 23.45 -5.94 -1.60
N GLY A 82 24.21 -6.89 -1.08
CA GLY A 82 25.65 -6.77 -0.89
C GLY A 82 26.03 -5.80 0.25
N ALA A 83 27.28 -5.33 0.23
CA ALA A 83 27.82 -4.48 1.29
C ALA A 83 27.28 -3.03 1.20
N ASN A 84 27.29 -2.31 2.32
CA ASN A 84 26.97 -0.88 2.31
C ASN A 84 28.00 -0.08 1.52
N LEU A 85 27.52 0.85 0.71
CA LEU A 85 28.35 1.84 0.01
C LEU A 85 28.52 3.11 0.84
N THR A 86 29.51 3.91 0.48
CA THR A 86 29.76 5.24 1.05
C THR A 86 29.76 6.35 -0.01
N THR A 87 29.57 5.98 -1.27
CA THR A 87 29.56 6.86 -2.44
C THR A 87 28.24 6.72 -3.16
N ASN A 88 27.74 7.81 -3.72
CA ASN A 88 26.50 7.83 -4.48
C ASN A 88 26.52 6.82 -5.63
N ALA A 89 25.37 6.22 -5.91
CA ALA A 89 25.17 5.24 -6.96
C ALA A 89 23.82 5.47 -7.65
N SER A 90 23.71 5.01 -8.88
CA SER A 90 22.45 4.97 -9.62
C SER A 90 22.21 3.53 -10.04
N PHE A 91 21.03 3.01 -9.71
CA PHE A 91 20.61 1.65 -10.02
C PHE A 91 19.47 1.66 -11.03
N PHE A 92 19.39 0.64 -11.88
CA PHE A 92 18.39 0.55 -12.93
C PHE A 92 17.70 -0.81 -12.89
N GLY A 93 16.40 -0.83 -13.10
CA GLY A 93 15.65 -2.08 -13.11
C GLY A 93 14.15 -1.89 -13.23
N ASP A 94 13.44 -2.99 -12.99
CA ASP A 94 12.01 -3.06 -13.23
C ASP A 94 11.22 -2.69 -11.96
N TRP A 95 10.01 -2.17 -12.19
CA TRP A 95 8.98 -2.04 -11.18
C TRP A 95 7.65 -2.57 -11.70
N GLU A 96 6.82 -3.06 -10.80
CA GLU A 96 5.46 -3.48 -11.10
C GLU A 96 4.51 -3.14 -9.94
N VAL A 97 3.26 -2.83 -10.30
CA VAL A 97 2.16 -2.57 -9.37
C VAL A 97 0.94 -3.39 -9.76
N LEU A 98 0.30 -4.00 -8.77
CA LEU A 98 -1.09 -4.43 -8.84
C LEU A 98 -1.97 -3.42 -8.09
N ALA A 99 -3.14 -3.12 -8.64
CA ALA A 99 -4.09 -2.25 -7.97
C ALA A 99 -5.54 -2.72 -8.15
N ILE A 100 -6.40 -2.30 -7.23
CA ILE A 100 -7.85 -2.31 -7.38
C ILE A 100 -8.29 -0.85 -7.40
N GLU A 101 -8.79 -0.38 -8.54
CA GLU A 101 -9.15 1.01 -8.79
C GLU A 101 -10.67 1.19 -8.86
N GLY A 102 -11.15 2.40 -8.55
CA GLY A 102 -12.58 2.74 -8.64
C GLY A 102 -13.43 1.96 -7.64
N ILE A 103 -12.90 1.73 -6.44
CA ILE A 103 -13.56 0.94 -5.40
C ILE A 103 -14.86 1.63 -4.99
N THR A 104 -15.96 0.87 -5.01
CA THR A 104 -17.27 1.30 -4.53
C THR A 104 -17.88 0.25 -3.62
N VAL A 105 -18.60 0.72 -2.61
CA VAL A 105 -19.27 -0.11 -1.61
C VAL A 105 -20.76 0.10 -1.76
N THR A 106 -21.47 -0.95 -2.18
CA THR A 106 -22.94 -0.91 -2.27
C THR A 106 -23.54 -1.64 -1.07
N SER A 107 -24.08 -0.89 -0.11
CA SER A 107 -24.86 -1.46 1.00
C SER A 107 -26.30 -1.72 0.54
N THR A 108 -26.77 -2.97 0.66
CA THR A 108 -28.16 -3.33 0.39
C THR A 108 -28.98 -3.35 1.68
N GLY A 109 -28.89 -2.30 2.48
CA GLY A 109 -29.79 -1.99 3.61
C GLY A 109 -29.76 -2.93 4.82
N TYR A 110 -29.37 -4.20 4.67
CA TYR A 110 -29.42 -5.22 5.73
C TYR A 110 -28.37 -6.34 5.62
N THR A 111 -27.49 -6.30 4.60
CA THR A 111 -26.46 -7.34 4.35
C THR A 111 -25.12 -6.68 4.05
N SER A 112 -23.99 -7.32 4.43
CA SER A 112 -22.62 -6.88 4.12
C SER A 112 -22.53 -6.26 2.73
N GLY A 113 -21.96 -5.05 2.64
CA GLY A 113 -21.84 -4.33 1.39
C GLY A 113 -21.08 -5.12 0.34
N TYR A 114 -21.53 -5.02 -0.92
CA TYR A 114 -20.76 -5.55 -2.04
C TYR A 114 -19.67 -4.55 -2.40
N ILE A 115 -18.42 -5.01 -2.36
CA ILE A 115 -17.28 -4.24 -2.85
C ILE A 115 -17.08 -4.57 -4.32
N SER A 116 -16.96 -3.54 -5.14
CA SER A 116 -16.57 -3.67 -6.54
C SER A 116 -15.42 -2.73 -6.84
N GLY A 117 -14.60 -3.09 -7.83
CA GLY A 117 -13.45 -2.32 -8.29
C GLY A 117 -12.80 -3.02 -9.48
N LEU A 118 -12.01 -2.29 -10.26
CA LEU A 118 -11.29 -2.81 -11.40
C LEU A 118 -9.88 -3.22 -10.98
N GLN A 119 -9.52 -4.49 -11.19
CA GLN A 119 -8.14 -4.92 -11.01
C GLN A 119 -7.28 -4.50 -12.19
N THR A 120 -6.18 -3.82 -11.90
CA THR A 120 -5.20 -3.34 -12.89
C THR A 120 -3.80 -3.85 -12.55
N SER A 121 -2.91 -3.77 -13.53
CA SER A 121 -1.48 -4.04 -13.38
C SER A 121 -0.73 -3.06 -14.27
N GLU A 122 0.37 -2.51 -13.77
CA GLU A 122 1.24 -1.60 -14.50
C GLU A 122 2.69 -1.98 -14.22
N THR A 123 3.50 -2.01 -15.27
CA THR A 123 4.93 -2.31 -15.21
C THR A 123 5.72 -1.20 -15.87
N GLY A 124 6.96 -1.02 -15.44
CA GLY A 124 7.89 -0.08 -16.05
C GLY A 124 9.32 -0.33 -15.62
N VAL A 125 10.19 0.56 -16.09
CA VAL A 125 11.61 0.54 -15.78
C VAL A 125 11.96 1.86 -15.09
N ILE A 126 12.76 1.82 -14.04
CA ILE A 126 13.10 2.98 -13.23
C ILE A 126 14.61 3.07 -13.00
N THR A 127 15.11 4.30 -12.90
CA THR A 127 16.43 4.60 -12.35
C THR A 127 16.24 5.16 -10.95
N LEU A 128 16.90 4.56 -9.96
CA LEU A 128 16.93 5.06 -8.58
C LEU A 128 18.31 5.60 -8.26
N ASP A 129 18.36 6.86 -7.85
CA ASP A 129 19.56 7.55 -7.42
C ASP A 129 19.68 7.46 -5.89
N ALA A 130 20.77 6.86 -5.42
CA ALA A 130 21.11 6.70 -4.02
C ALA A 130 22.21 7.69 -3.63
N ASP A 131 21.88 8.58 -2.69
CA ASP A 131 22.87 9.42 -2.01
C ASP A 131 23.22 8.77 -0.66
N PHE A 132 24.36 8.07 -0.63
CA PHE A 132 24.83 7.36 0.58
C PHE A 132 25.36 8.31 1.65
N ALA A 133 25.67 9.57 1.32
CA ALA A 133 26.05 10.57 2.31
C ALA A 133 24.82 11.16 3.00
N ALA A 134 23.72 11.37 2.26
CA ALA A 134 22.46 11.88 2.78
C ALA A 134 21.54 10.78 3.32
N GLY A 135 21.77 9.51 2.95
CA GLY A 135 20.90 8.38 3.28
C GLY A 135 19.56 8.44 2.57
N THR A 136 19.54 8.83 1.29
CA THR A 136 18.30 9.02 0.50
C THR A 136 18.31 8.22 -0.79
N LEU A 137 17.15 7.67 -1.16
CA LEU A 137 16.92 6.95 -2.42
C LEU A 137 15.74 7.59 -3.15
N THR A 138 15.96 8.07 -4.37
CA THR A 138 14.92 8.76 -5.14
C THR A 138 14.84 8.30 -6.58
N GLY A 139 13.66 8.32 -7.17
CA GLY A 139 13.49 8.15 -8.61
C GLY A 139 12.04 8.28 -9.06
N THR A 140 11.84 8.47 -10.36
CA THR A 140 10.52 8.63 -10.96
C THR A 140 10.45 7.86 -12.27
N SER A 141 9.35 7.15 -12.50
CA SER A 141 9.06 6.48 -13.77
C SER A 141 7.55 6.39 -14.01
N GLY A 142 7.06 7.08 -15.04
CA GLY A 142 5.64 7.06 -15.40
C GLY A 142 4.76 7.55 -14.26
N ASN A 143 3.91 6.67 -13.73
CA ASN A 143 3.01 6.95 -12.62
C ASN A 143 3.60 6.68 -11.23
N LEU A 144 4.87 6.26 -11.15
CA LEU A 144 5.54 5.90 -9.90
C LEU A 144 6.62 6.93 -9.55
N ASP A 145 6.51 7.49 -8.35
CA ASP A 145 7.56 8.27 -7.69
C ASP A 145 8.04 7.53 -6.44
N VAL A 146 9.34 7.45 -6.24
CA VAL A 146 10.00 6.82 -5.08
C VAL A 146 10.76 7.88 -4.30
N ALA A 147 10.48 7.94 -3.00
CA ALA A 147 11.17 8.82 -2.04
C ALA A 147 11.44 8.03 -0.75
N GLY A 148 12.59 7.36 -0.73
CA GLY A 148 13.10 6.58 0.38
C GLY A 148 14.23 7.28 1.15
N THR A 149 14.40 6.86 2.39
CA THR A 149 15.56 7.10 3.24
C THR A 149 16.13 5.77 3.69
N PHE A 150 17.41 5.70 4.01
CA PHE A 150 18.01 4.45 4.49
C PHE A 150 19.03 4.66 5.59
N THR A 151 19.10 3.68 6.50
CA THR A 151 20.13 3.57 7.53
C THR A 151 20.75 2.18 7.47
N GLY A 152 22.06 2.11 7.19
CA GLY A 152 22.68 0.83 6.88
C GLY A 152 22.16 0.34 5.53
N SER A 153 21.59 -0.87 5.51
CA SER A 153 20.98 -1.45 4.30
C SER A 153 19.47 -1.29 4.26
N ASP A 154 18.82 -0.89 5.36
CA ASP A 154 17.36 -0.86 5.44
C ASP A 154 16.82 0.45 4.85
N ILE A 155 15.86 0.34 3.92
CA ILE A 155 15.15 1.46 3.33
C ILE A 155 13.78 1.60 4.01
N ASP A 156 13.45 2.80 4.44
CA ASP A 156 12.11 3.23 4.82
C ASP A 156 11.70 4.44 3.97
N GLY A 157 10.42 4.61 3.67
CA GLY A 157 9.94 5.87 3.12
C GLY A 157 8.58 5.79 2.47
N SER A 158 8.46 6.46 1.33
CA SER A 158 7.19 6.57 0.62
C SER A 158 7.34 6.36 -0.87
N VAL A 159 6.23 5.94 -1.48
CA VAL A 159 6.02 6.02 -2.93
C VAL A 159 4.76 6.82 -3.21
N SER A 160 4.65 7.36 -4.42
CA SER A 160 3.38 7.86 -4.97
C SER A 160 3.08 7.11 -6.25
N TYR A 161 1.97 6.37 -6.29
CA TYR A 161 1.49 5.70 -7.50
C TYR A 161 0.19 6.35 -7.97
N LYS A 162 0.19 6.91 -9.19
CA LYS A 162 -0.94 7.69 -9.75
C LYS A 162 -1.41 8.81 -8.82
N GLY A 163 -0.48 9.41 -8.07
CA GLY A 163 -0.75 10.47 -7.10
C GLY A 163 -1.30 10.01 -5.75
N LEU A 164 -1.49 8.70 -5.54
CA LEU A 164 -1.83 8.14 -4.23
C LEU A 164 -0.52 7.79 -3.49
N SER A 165 -0.36 8.36 -2.30
CA SER A 165 0.78 8.07 -1.42
C SER A 165 0.66 6.67 -0.83
N GLY A 166 1.81 6.05 -0.60
CA GLY A 166 1.95 4.77 0.07
C GLY A 166 3.29 4.65 0.77
N ASP A 167 3.42 3.60 1.57
CA ASP A 167 4.61 3.31 2.36
C ASP A 167 5.56 2.40 1.56
N LEU A 168 6.85 2.55 1.83
CA LEU A 168 7.95 1.80 1.23
C LEU A 168 8.79 1.17 2.34
N ASP A 169 9.05 -0.13 2.20
CA ASP A 169 10.03 -0.89 2.97
C ASP A 169 10.96 -1.62 1.99
N GLY A 170 12.26 -1.66 2.28
CA GLY A 170 13.23 -2.09 1.29
C GLY A 170 14.62 -2.38 1.84
N MET A 171 15.50 -2.79 0.94
CA MET A 171 16.92 -2.94 1.21
C MET A 171 17.77 -2.32 0.09
N ILE A 172 18.95 -1.80 0.44
CA ILE A 172 19.93 -1.19 -0.47
C ILE A 172 21.37 -1.56 -0.10
N GLY A 173 22.23 -1.70 -1.12
CA GLY A 173 23.65 -1.97 -0.95
C GLY A 173 24.41 -1.89 -2.27
N ALA A 174 25.62 -2.46 -2.28
CA ALA A 174 26.55 -2.38 -3.41
C ALA A 174 26.05 -3.06 -4.69
N ASN A 175 25.15 -4.03 -4.56
CA ASN A 175 24.63 -4.78 -5.70
C ASN A 175 23.32 -4.21 -6.25
N GLY A 176 22.70 -3.23 -5.58
CA GLY A 176 21.38 -2.74 -5.96
C GLY A 176 20.46 -2.42 -4.79
N ALA A 177 19.17 -2.31 -5.10
CA ALA A 177 18.11 -2.11 -4.14
C ALA A 177 16.84 -2.89 -4.51
N ALA A 178 16.12 -3.37 -3.51
CA ALA A 178 14.79 -3.95 -3.64
C ALA A 178 13.83 -3.26 -2.68
N GLY A 179 12.62 -2.95 -3.14
CA GLY A 179 11.62 -2.27 -2.32
C GLY A 179 10.23 -2.85 -2.54
N ALA A 180 9.56 -3.14 -1.44
CA ALA A 180 8.15 -3.49 -1.37
C ALA A 180 7.36 -2.25 -0.96
N PHE A 181 6.26 -1.97 -1.64
CA PHE A 181 5.45 -0.81 -1.31
C PHE A 181 3.97 -1.07 -1.46
N HIS A 182 3.17 -0.29 -0.74
CA HIS A 182 1.72 -0.39 -0.77
C HIS A 182 1.06 0.95 -0.43
N GLY A 183 -0.19 1.13 -0.84
CA GLY A 183 -0.96 2.30 -0.45
C GLY A 183 -2.45 2.08 -0.65
N ASN A 184 -3.26 2.86 0.07
CA ASN A 184 -4.70 2.82 -0.10
C ASN A 184 -5.39 4.16 0.18
N SER A 185 -6.57 4.29 -0.41
CA SER A 185 -7.58 5.32 -0.16
C SER A 185 -8.95 4.66 -0.24
N SER A 186 -10.02 5.39 0.04
CA SER A 186 -11.39 4.87 -0.06
C SER A 186 -11.78 4.35 -1.46
N THR A 187 -11.07 4.75 -2.52
CA THR A 187 -11.38 4.36 -3.90
C THR A 187 -10.31 3.51 -4.58
N MET A 188 -9.19 3.22 -3.91
CA MET A 188 -8.08 2.48 -4.51
C MET A 188 -7.22 1.80 -3.46
N VAL A 189 -6.79 0.56 -3.74
CA VAL A 189 -5.66 -0.10 -3.04
C VAL A 189 -4.62 -0.50 -4.07
N TYR A 190 -3.34 -0.44 -3.72
CA TYR A 190 -2.26 -0.97 -4.54
C TYR A 190 -1.14 -1.56 -3.70
N SER A 191 -0.43 -2.49 -4.32
CA SER A 191 0.81 -3.07 -3.83
C SER A 191 1.74 -3.32 -5.00
N GLY A 192 3.03 -3.20 -4.76
CA GLY A 192 4.03 -3.32 -5.81
C GLY A 192 5.42 -3.51 -5.25
N GLY A 193 6.36 -3.53 -6.18
CA GLY A 193 7.76 -3.55 -5.84
C GLY A 193 8.66 -3.11 -6.97
N PHE A 194 9.92 -2.91 -6.63
CA PHE A 194 11.02 -2.73 -7.57
C PHE A 194 12.21 -3.61 -7.17
N ALA A 195 13.02 -3.99 -8.17
CA ALA A 195 14.33 -4.57 -7.96
C ALA A 195 15.28 -3.96 -9.00
N VAL A 196 16.33 -3.28 -8.54
CA VAL A 196 17.25 -2.50 -9.35
C VAL A 196 18.69 -2.87 -9.01
N ASP A 197 19.60 -2.82 -9.99
CA ASP A 197 21.04 -3.09 -9.84
C ASP A 197 21.93 -2.16 -10.67
#